data_AF-A0A151F6C1-F1
#
_entry.id   AF-A0A151F6C1-F1
#
_cell.length_a   1.000
_cell.length_b   1.000
_cell.length_c   1.000
_cell.angle_alpha   90.00
_cell.angle_beta   90.00
_cell.angle_gamma   90.00
#
_symmetry.space_group_name_H-M   'P 1'
#
loop_
_entity.id
_entity.type
_entity.pdbx_description
1 polymer ?
#
loop_
_entity_poly.entity_id
_entity_poly.type
_entity_poly.pdbx_seq_one_letter_code
_entity_poly.pdbx_strand_id
1 'polypeptide(L)'
;MKGILQMIGIIVMITFLTSGCVKPGKPSGTIESEDEFQSAVVNVTILQEEGGRVSWLHAENLIAFDKTGEDGYTDIFVTSLHGLHTECLACDNPGVPQSHNGNPAWHPSGQYLVFQAEDPTLQGFSAPAGLEKYVTSPGMGINNNIWVMTADGSKCWQLTHVKDHYGALHPHFSPDGTYLLWSEIISPQMDKIGHWAIKLADFSTENGLILENIRTLQPGNLQLYEVHGFSPDGEKILFSGVEEGGYYYDMEIYTMDLHTGGVTQLTDNDEWDEHAHFAGDGRIVWVSSEGIPQPKGDSLQDTIANPPKLDYWIMNEDGSHKYRLSGFNHLDAPEYVAVPGSIGLGDFDWGPDGRMVAKMRRGYEEVIVLIEFDLERGIGMCCFCTMGYYGHSLPLGITILGYWSLAYISLIVYILQNRTQSLYGSLH
;
A
#
# COMPACT_ATOMS: atom_id res chain seq x y z
N MET A 1 95.50 -22.20 38.09
CA MET A 1 94.48 -23.22 38.44
C MET A 1 93.65 -23.49 37.20
N LYS A 2 93.66 -24.76 36.73
CA LYS A 2 92.81 -25.50 35.76
C LYS A 2 91.66 -24.69 35.11
N GLY A 3 91.53 -24.51 33.78
CA GLY A 3 91.40 -25.48 32.67
C GLY A 3 89.91 -25.87 32.48
N ILE A 4 89.23 -26.05 31.33
CA ILE A 4 89.53 -26.21 29.88
C ILE A 4 88.18 -26.12 29.10
N LEU A 5 88.25 -25.69 27.82
CA LEU A 5 87.41 -25.84 26.59
C LEU A 5 85.93 -26.34 26.55
N GLN A 6 85.20 -25.70 25.59
CA GLN A 6 84.28 -26.20 24.52
C GLN A 6 83.20 -27.27 24.79
N MET A 7 81.95 -27.01 24.34
CA MET A 7 81.32 -27.69 23.18
C MET A 7 79.89 -27.20 22.87
N ILE A 8 79.55 -27.25 21.57
CA ILE A 8 78.24 -27.03 20.94
C ILE A 8 77.31 -28.23 21.18
N GLY A 9 76.00 -28.01 21.32
CA GLY A 9 74.98 -29.06 21.27
C GLY A 9 73.58 -28.53 20.94
N ILE A 10 73.07 -28.90 19.77
CA ILE A 10 71.69 -28.69 19.28
C ILE A 10 70.72 -29.55 20.09
N ILE A 11 69.59 -29.00 20.55
CA ILE A 11 68.43 -29.80 21.00
C ILE A 11 67.14 -29.23 20.40
N VAL A 12 66.53 -30.05 19.55
CA VAL A 12 65.14 -30.00 19.09
C VAL A 12 64.23 -30.44 20.23
N MET A 13 63.16 -29.71 20.52
CA MET A 13 62.12 -30.17 21.45
C MET A 13 60.76 -30.18 20.75
N ILE A 14 60.27 -31.40 20.52
CA ILE A 14 58.92 -31.73 20.05
C ILE A 14 58.00 -31.80 21.27
N THR A 15 56.85 -31.16 21.13
CA THR A 15 55.69 -31.12 22.01
C THR A 15 55.03 -32.50 22.19
N PHE A 16 54.46 -32.76 23.38
CA PHE A 16 53.17 -33.43 23.53
C PHE A 16 52.43 -32.95 24.78
N LEU A 17 51.11 -32.79 24.61
CA LEU A 17 50.12 -32.18 25.49
C LEU A 17 49.72 -33.05 26.68
N THR A 18 49.31 -32.42 27.79
CA THR A 18 48.19 -32.89 28.63
C THR A 18 47.30 -31.72 29.04
N SER A 19 45.99 -31.93 28.85
CA SER A 19 44.89 -30.99 29.04
C SER A 19 44.63 -30.63 30.50
N GLY A 20 44.38 -29.34 30.76
CA GLY A 20 43.72 -28.84 31.97
C GLY A 20 42.81 -27.67 31.61
N CYS A 21 41.51 -27.80 31.95
CA CYS A 21 40.43 -26.88 31.61
C CYS A 21 40.68 -25.43 32.04
N VAL A 22 40.56 -24.50 31.09
CA VAL A 22 40.31 -23.08 31.35
C VAL A 22 38.89 -22.79 30.83
N LYS A 23 38.03 -22.23 31.70
CA LYS A 23 36.70 -21.77 31.31
C LYS A 23 36.83 -20.76 30.16
N PRO A 24 36.12 -20.92 29.02
CA PRO A 24 36.07 -19.85 28.04
C PRO A 24 35.25 -18.70 28.63
N GLY A 25 35.85 -17.52 28.64
CA GLY A 25 35.14 -16.26 28.89
C GLY A 25 34.09 -16.03 27.81
N LYS A 26 33.05 -15.25 28.16
CA LYS A 26 32.09 -14.71 27.20
C LYS A 26 32.82 -14.18 25.96
N PRO A 27 32.41 -14.54 24.74
CA PRO A 27 32.83 -13.79 23.57
C PRO A 27 32.39 -12.34 23.77
N SER A 28 33.37 -11.44 23.76
CA SER A 28 33.15 -10.01 23.63
C SER A 28 32.60 -9.74 22.24
N GLY A 29 31.47 -9.03 22.16
CA GLY A 29 31.02 -8.32 20.97
C GLY A 29 30.72 -9.21 19.77
N THR A 30 29.53 -9.80 19.74
CA THR A 30 28.77 -9.73 18.49
C THR A 30 28.51 -8.25 18.27
N ILE A 31 29.19 -7.67 17.29
CA ILE A 31 28.60 -6.56 16.55
C ILE A 31 27.37 -7.22 15.93
N GLU A 32 26.21 -7.03 16.55
CA GLU A 32 24.95 -7.13 15.81
C GLU A 32 25.17 -6.21 14.61
N SER A 33 25.26 -6.79 13.41
CA SER A 33 25.15 -5.99 12.21
C SER A 33 23.84 -5.23 12.40
N GLU A 34 23.92 -3.91 12.47
CA GLU A 34 22.75 -3.08 12.18
C GLU A 34 22.20 -3.66 10.88
N ASP A 35 21.00 -4.25 10.92
CA ASP A 35 20.34 -4.77 9.73
C ASP A 35 20.22 -3.56 8.80
N GLU A 36 21.11 -3.51 7.80
CA GLU A 36 21.21 -2.43 6.85
C GLU A 36 19.84 -2.32 6.18
N PHE A 37 19.19 -1.17 6.27
CA PHE A 37 17.89 -0.95 5.67
C PHE A 37 17.94 -1.30 4.18
N GLN A 38 17.07 -2.21 3.74
CA GLN A 38 16.96 -2.61 2.33
C GLN A 38 15.59 -2.24 1.81
N SER A 39 15.55 -1.27 0.89
CA SER A 39 14.31 -0.93 0.20
C SER A 39 13.85 -2.04 -0.74
N ALA A 40 12.53 -2.25 -0.78
CA ALA A 40 11.88 -3.12 -1.75
C ALA A 40 11.50 -2.39 -3.06
N VAL A 41 11.72 -1.07 -3.15
CA VAL A 41 11.40 -0.29 -4.34
C VAL A 41 12.33 -0.69 -5.49
N VAL A 42 11.72 -1.10 -6.62
CA VAL A 42 12.41 -1.49 -7.85
C VAL A 42 12.47 -0.31 -8.83
N ASN A 43 11.34 0.38 -8.99
CA ASN A 43 11.21 1.48 -9.93
C ASN A 43 10.12 2.45 -9.48
N VAL A 44 10.31 3.73 -9.81
CA VAL A 44 9.34 4.82 -9.57
C VAL A 44 9.23 5.65 -10.84
N THR A 45 8.02 5.72 -11.40
CA THR A 45 7.74 6.48 -12.63
C THR A 45 6.69 7.54 -12.35
N ILE A 46 6.96 8.80 -12.69
CA ILE A 46 5.95 9.86 -12.62
C ILE A 46 4.95 9.64 -13.76
N LEU A 47 3.67 9.51 -13.41
CA LEU A 47 2.58 9.37 -14.37
C LEU A 47 1.94 10.72 -14.70
N GLN A 48 1.75 11.56 -13.69
CA GLN A 48 1.03 12.82 -13.81
C GLN A 48 1.54 13.83 -12.78
N GLU A 49 1.82 15.04 -13.26
CA GLU A 49 2.14 16.18 -12.40
C GLU A 49 0.85 16.81 -11.86
N GLU A 50 0.90 17.34 -10.64
CA GLU A 50 -0.23 17.99 -9.95
C GLU A 50 -1.43 17.06 -9.72
N GLY A 51 -1.18 15.78 -9.42
CA GLY A 51 -2.22 14.80 -9.13
C GLY A 51 -2.28 14.45 -7.65
N GLY A 52 -3.49 14.23 -7.15
CA GLY A 52 -3.82 13.91 -5.78
C GLY A 52 -4.25 12.46 -5.59
N ARG A 53 -5.37 12.24 -4.91
CA ARG A 53 -5.90 10.92 -4.53
C ARG A 53 -6.29 10.11 -5.77
N VAL A 54 -6.17 8.78 -5.72
CA VAL A 54 -6.14 7.90 -6.90
C VAL A 54 -7.01 6.67 -6.73
N SER A 55 -7.53 6.15 -7.85
CA SER A 55 -8.14 4.82 -7.93
C SER A 55 -7.87 4.20 -9.30
N TRP A 56 -7.57 2.91 -9.31
CA TRP A 56 -7.19 2.16 -10.51
C TRP A 56 -8.35 1.26 -10.97
N LEU A 57 -8.86 1.50 -12.18
CA LEU A 57 -9.77 0.59 -12.85
C LEU A 57 -8.98 -0.59 -13.46
N HIS A 58 -8.98 -1.73 -12.76
CA HIS A 58 -8.13 -2.88 -13.11
C HIS A 58 -8.37 -3.43 -14.53
N ALA A 59 -9.62 -3.45 -14.98
CA ALA A 59 -9.99 -4.05 -16.27
C ALA A 59 -9.46 -3.28 -17.49
N GLU A 60 -9.31 -1.96 -17.37
CA GLU A 60 -8.98 -1.07 -18.48
C GLU A 60 -7.64 -0.34 -18.31
N ASN A 61 -6.97 -0.51 -17.15
CA ASN A 61 -5.75 0.23 -16.80
C ASN A 61 -5.91 1.75 -16.88
N LEU A 62 -7.07 2.22 -16.39
CA LEU A 62 -7.37 3.64 -16.21
C LEU A 62 -7.16 4.03 -14.76
N ILE A 63 -6.56 5.20 -14.55
CA ILE A 63 -6.37 5.80 -13.24
C ILE A 63 -7.32 6.99 -13.15
N ALA A 64 -8.29 6.92 -12.25
CA ALA A 64 -9.01 8.11 -11.83
C ALA A 64 -8.18 8.80 -10.74
N PHE A 65 -8.12 10.11 -10.79
CA PHE A 65 -7.44 10.89 -9.77
C PHE A 65 -8.06 12.26 -9.66
N ASP A 66 -7.72 12.98 -8.59
CA ASP A 66 -8.11 14.36 -8.47
C ASP A 66 -6.95 15.34 -8.62
N LYS A 67 -7.24 16.53 -9.12
CA LYS A 67 -6.24 17.57 -9.36
C LYS A 67 -6.83 18.94 -9.06
N THR A 68 -6.05 19.77 -8.37
CA THR A 68 -6.43 21.16 -8.10
C THR A 68 -6.07 22.05 -9.29
N GLY A 69 -7.08 22.73 -9.85
CA GLY A 69 -6.94 23.65 -10.96
C GLY A 69 -6.43 25.05 -10.55
N GLU A 70 -6.21 25.91 -11.55
CA GLU A 70 -5.79 27.30 -11.33
C GLU A 70 -6.83 28.15 -10.59
N ASP A 71 -8.10 27.74 -10.63
CA ASP A 71 -9.17 28.38 -9.87
C ASP A 71 -9.12 28.01 -8.37
N GLY A 72 -8.26 27.08 -7.98
CA GLY A 72 -8.08 26.58 -6.62
C GLY A 72 -9.13 25.55 -6.18
N TYR A 73 -9.98 25.08 -7.08
CA TYR A 73 -10.86 23.94 -6.83
C TYR A 73 -10.24 22.65 -7.36
N THR A 74 -10.66 21.54 -6.79
CA THR A 74 -10.19 20.21 -7.17
C THR A 74 -11.23 19.58 -8.08
N ASP A 75 -10.79 18.93 -9.15
CA ASP A 75 -11.66 18.20 -10.07
C ASP A 75 -11.17 16.78 -10.29
N ILE A 76 -12.07 15.94 -10.83
CA ILE A 76 -11.81 14.55 -11.16
C ILE A 76 -11.28 14.42 -12.58
N PHE A 77 -10.18 13.70 -12.73
CA PHE A 77 -9.54 13.38 -13.99
C PHE A 77 -9.38 11.87 -14.14
N VAL A 78 -9.31 11.41 -15.39
CA VAL A 78 -8.98 10.04 -15.73
C VAL A 78 -7.81 10.03 -16.69
N THR A 79 -6.84 9.15 -16.48
CA THR A 79 -5.69 8.97 -17.37
C THR A 79 -5.37 7.49 -17.59
N SER A 80 -4.69 7.19 -18.70
CA SER A 80 -4.08 5.87 -18.92
C SER A 80 -2.76 5.74 -18.15
N LEU A 81 -2.29 4.52 -17.88
CA LEU A 81 -0.97 4.26 -17.27
C LEU A 81 0.23 4.87 -18.00
N HIS A 82 0.10 5.26 -19.26
CA HIS A 82 1.17 5.93 -20.00
C HIS A 82 1.10 7.46 -19.92
N GLY A 83 0.09 8.03 -19.25
CA GLY A 83 -0.10 9.47 -19.08
C GLY A 83 -0.36 10.24 -20.39
N LEU A 84 -0.56 9.55 -21.51
CA LEU A 84 -0.66 10.17 -22.84
C LEU A 84 -2.05 10.74 -23.14
N HIS A 85 -3.07 10.35 -22.36
CA HIS A 85 -4.45 10.80 -22.51
C HIS A 85 -5.03 11.02 -21.12
N THR A 86 -5.16 12.29 -20.74
CA THR A 86 -5.78 12.73 -19.49
C THR A 86 -7.01 13.56 -19.83
N GLU A 87 -8.16 13.19 -19.27
CA GLU A 87 -9.43 13.88 -19.45
C GLU A 87 -10.00 14.31 -18.10
N CYS A 88 -10.65 15.47 -18.05
CA CYS A 88 -11.36 15.92 -16.86
C CYS A 88 -12.84 15.54 -16.96
N LEU A 89 -13.38 14.87 -15.94
CA LEU A 89 -14.78 14.45 -15.89
C LEU A 89 -15.69 15.48 -15.19
N ALA A 90 -15.14 16.26 -14.25
CA ALA A 90 -15.89 17.23 -13.44
C ALA A 90 -15.80 18.68 -13.97
N CYS A 91 -14.75 19.01 -14.72
CA CYS A 91 -14.52 20.35 -15.26
C CYS A 91 -15.67 20.78 -16.18
N ASP A 92 -16.25 21.95 -15.92
CA ASP A 92 -17.37 22.53 -16.67
C ASP A 92 -18.59 21.59 -16.79
N ASN A 93 -18.67 20.55 -15.96
CA ASN A 93 -19.75 19.57 -15.99
C ASN A 93 -20.94 20.08 -15.17
N PRO A 94 -22.06 20.48 -15.80
CA PRO A 94 -23.20 21.04 -15.07
C PRO A 94 -23.93 20.02 -14.18
N GLY A 95 -23.57 18.73 -14.28
CA GLY A 95 -24.10 17.66 -13.44
C GLY A 95 -23.51 17.61 -12.03
N VAL A 96 -22.41 18.33 -11.77
CA VAL A 96 -21.73 18.37 -10.46
C VAL A 96 -21.50 19.81 -10.00
N PRO A 97 -21.36 20.06 -8.69
CA PRO A 97 -20.92 21.35 -8.18
C PRO A 97 -19.59 21.78 -8.82
N GLN A 98 -19.49 23.06 -9.19
CA GLN A 98 -18.25 23.66 -9.73
C GLN A 98 -17.39 24.23 -8.60
N SER A 99 -17.26 23.41 -7.56
CA SER A 99 -16.47 23.59 -6.34
C SER A 99 -15.62 22.32 -6.14
N HIS A 100 -15.08 22.01 -4.96
CA HIS A 100 -14.23 20.81 -4.85
C HIS A 100 -14.96 19.51 -5.22
N ASN A 101 -14.35 18.71 -6.09
CA ASN A 101 -14.69 17.33 -6.43
C ASN A 101 -13.40 16.47 -6.30
N GLY A 102 -13.42 15.39 -5.51
CA GLY A 102 -12.21 14.59 -5.24
C GLY A 102 -12.46 13.18 -4.70
N ASN A 103 -11.38 12.52 -4.26
CA ASN A 103 -11.35 11.14 -3.74
C ASN A 103 -12.15 10.18 -4.64
N PRO A 104 -11.77 10.05 -5.92
CA PRO A 104 -12.47 9.15 -6.80
C PRO A 104 -12.20 7.68 -6.43
N ALA A 105 -13.22 6.84 -6.47
CA ALA A 105 -13.08 5.38 -6.37
C ALA A 105 -13.93 4.68 -7.45
N TRP A 106 -13.29 3.79 -8.21
CA TRP A 106 -13.97 3.01 -9.25
C TRP A 106 -14.91 1.98 -8.64
N HIS A 107 -16.12 1.89 -9.21
CA HIS A 107 -16.96 0.71 -8.99
C HIS A 107 -16.34 -0.49 -9.71
N PRO A 108 -16.34 -1.71 -9.14
CA PRO A 108 -15.72 -2.90 -9.75
C PRO A 108 -16.24 -3.26 -11.15
N SER A 109 -17.45 -2.82 -11.51
CA SER A 109 -17.99 -2.99 -12.87
C SER A 109 -17.34 -2.10 -13.93
N GLY A 110 -16.57 -1.07 -13.54
CA GLY A 110 -16.01 -0.05 -14.42
C GLY A 110 -17.02 0.93 -15.01
N GLN A 111 -18.30 0.84 -14.66
CA GLN A 111 -19.36 1.68 -15.24
C GLN A 111 -19.60 2.96 -14.44
N TYR A 112 -19.12 3.02 -13.20
CA TYR A 112 -19.40 4.10 -12.27
C TYR A 112 -18.15 4.50 -11.50
N LEU A 113 -18.10 5.77 -11.14
CA LEU A 113 -17.08 6.36 -10.30
C LEU A 113 -17.79 7.08 -9.14
N VAL A 114 -17.49 6.69 -7.90
CA VAL A 114 -17.91 7.43 -6.72
C VAL A 114 -16.84 8.46 -6.37
N PHE A 115 -17.26 9.60 -5.87
CA PHE A 115 -16.38 10.69 -5.48
C PHE A 115 -17.08 11.55 -4.44
N GLN A 116 -16.35 12.46 -3.82
CA GLN A 116 -16.94 13.47 -2.95
C GLN A 116 -17.00 14.82 -3.67
N ALA A 117 -18.07 15.58 -3.41
CA ALA A 117 -18.24 16.92 -3.94
C ALA A 117 -18.71 17.90 -2.85
N GLU A 118 -18.07 19.06 -2.79
CA GLU A 118 -18.44 20.19 -1.94
C GLU A 118 -19.82 20.70 -2.31
N ASP A 119 -20.67 20.90 -1.31
CA ASP A 119 -21.93 21.62 -1.46
C ASP A 119 -21.71 23.13 -1.25
N PRO A 120 -21.75 23.95 -2.32
CA PRO A 120 -21.46 25.38 -2.23
C PRO A 120 -22.57 26.17 -1.53
N THR A 121 -23.69 25.52 -1.15
CA THR A 121 -24.79 26.16 -0.42
C THR A 121 -24.59 26.13 1.10
N LEU A 122 -23.65 25.31 1.58
CA LEU A 122 -23.30 25.20 3.01
C LEU A 122 -22.25 26.24 3.38
N GLN A 123 -22.32 26.76 4.62
CA GLN A 123 -21.41 27.84 5.08
C GLN A 123 -20.09 27.29 5.62
N GLY A 124 -20.09 26.05 6.13
CA GLY A 124 -18.92 25.39 6.69
C GLY A 124 -18.39 26.09 7.94
N PHE A 125 -17.17 25.73 8.34
CA PHE A 125 -16.54 26.37 9.50
C PHE A 125 -15.91 27.71 9.14
N SER A 126 -15.87 28.62 10.13
CA SER A 126 -15.04 29.82 10.04
C SER A 126 -13.57 29.43 9.96
N ALA A 127 -13.01 29.40 8.75
CA ALA A 127 -11.59 29.19 8.53
C ALA A 127 -10.81 30.52 8.68
N PRO A 128 -9.52 30.49 9.07
CA PRO A 128 -8.64 31.62 8.90
C PRO A 128 -8.62 32.07 7.43
N ALA A 129 -8.46 33.37 7.21
CA ALA A 129 -8.43 33.94 5.86
C ALA A 129 -7.38 33.23 4.99
N GLY A 130 -7.80 32.71 3.83
CA GLY A 130 -6.97 31.96 2.89
C GLY A 130 -7.02 30.44 3.05
N LEU A 131 -7.73 29.91 4.04
CA LEU A 131 -7.92 28.47 4.26
C LEU A 131 -9.35 27.99 3.97
N GLU A 132 -10.23 28.86 3.47
CA GLU A 132 -11.64 28.54 3.24
C GLU A 132 -11.81 27.36 2.25
N LYS A 133 -11.05 27.37 1.16
CA LYS A 133 -11.02 26.25 0.19
C LYS A 133 -10.32 25.02 0.73
N TYR A 134 -9.31 25.21 1.58
CA TYR A 134 -8.56 24.09 2.14
C TYR A 134 -9.46 23.23 3.06
N VAL A 135 -10.31 23.85 3.88
CA VAL A 135 -11.17 23.12 4.80
C VAL A 135 -12.29 22.35 4.09
N THR A 136 -12.78 22.82 2.94
CA THR A 136 -13.73 22.10 2.09
C THR A 136 -13.05 21.24 1.04
N SER A 137 -11.72 21.27 0.97
CA SER A 137 -10.96 20.45 0.04
C SER A 137 -11.21 18.96 0.31
N PRO A 138 -11.03 18.11 -0.70
CA PRO A 138 -11.40 16.72 -0.55
C PRO A 138 -10.65 15.96 0.57
N GLY A 139 -9.42 16.37 0.94
CA GLY A 139 -8.71 15.76 2.08
C GLY A 139 -9.31 16.09 3.46
N MET A 140 -10.00 17.24 3.61
CA MET A 140 -10.65 17.64 4.87
C MET A 140 -12.15 17.31 4.88
N GLY A 141 -12.79 17.36 3.71
CA GLY A 141 -14.15 16.85 3.49
C GLY A 141 -15.29 17.66 4.13
N ILE A 142 -15.04 18.81 4.76
CA ILE A 142 -16.12 19.65 5.30
C ILE A 142 -17.04 20.10 4.15
N ASN A 143 -18.34 20.06 4.39
CA ASN A 143 -19.42 20.34 3.44
C ASN A 143 -19.45 19.41 2.21
N ASN A 144 -18.67 18.34 2.20
CA ASN A 144 -18.69 17.40 1.09
C ASN A 144 -19.83 16.40 1.25
N ASN A 145 -20.42 16.02 0.12
CA ASN A 145 -21.36 14.92 -0.02
C ASN A 145 -20.74 13.83 -0.87
N ILE A 146 -21.25 12.61 -0.78
CA ILE A 146 -20.89 11.52 -1.68
C ILE A 146 -21.75 11.63 -2.93
N TRP A 147 -21.09 11.55 -4.08
CA TRP A 147 -21.67 11.58 -5.41
C TRP A 147 -21.20 10.37 -6.20
N VAL A 148 -21.99 9.99 -7.20
CA VAL A 148 -21.61 8.99 -8.18
C VAL A 148 -21.85 9.53 -9.58
N MET A 149 -20.97 9.19 -10.51
CA MET A 149 -21.14 9.47 -11.92
C MET A 149 -20.95 8.21 -12.77
N THR A 150 -21.44 8.23 -14.00
CA THR A 150 -21.02 7.24 -15.00
C THR A 150 -19.53 7.41 -15.29
N ALA A 151 -18.87 6.33 -15.73
CA ALA A 151 -17.43 6.33 -16.03
C ALA A 151 -16.99 7.41 -17.03
N ASP A 152 -17.91 7.85 -17.90
CA ASP A 152 -17.70 8.91 -18.89
C ASP A 152 -18.13 10.31 -18.42
N GLY A 153 -18.54 10.46 -17.16
CA GLY A 153 -19.03 11.72 -16.57
C GLY A 153 -20.38 12.21 -17.10
N SER A 154 -21.03 11.48 -18.01
CA SER A 154 -22.24 11.95 -18.72
C SER A 154 -23.48 12.07 -17.84
N LYS A 155 -23.53 11.34 -16.71
CA LYS A 155 -24.60 11.43 -15.72
C LYS A 155 -24.03 11.42 -14.32
N CYS A 156 -24.57 12.26 -13.46
CA CYS A 156 -24.12 12.46 -12.09
C CYS A 156 -25.31 12.42 -11.13
N TRP A 157 -25.11 11.87 -9.94
CA TRP A 157 -26.11 11.75 -8.89
C TRP A 157 -25.49 12.02 -7.53
N GLN A 158 -26.11 12.91 -6.77
CA GLN A 158 -25.80 13.09 -5.36
C GLN A 158 -26.40 11.92 -4.56
N LEU A 159 -25.59 11.27 -3.73
CA LEU A 159 -25.99 10.12 -2.93
C LEU A 159 -26.29 10.48 -1.46
N THR A 160 -25.59 11.48 -0.92
CA THR A 160 -25.79 11.94 0.46
C THR A 160 -26.10 13.43 0.56
N HIS A 161 -26.69 13.85 1.69
CA HIS A 161 -27.05 15.23 1.99
C HIS A 161 -26.64 15.57 3.42
N VAL A 162 -25.39 16.01 3.59
CA VAL A 162 -24.83 16.44 4.87
C VAL A 162 -25.42 17.78 5.31
N LYS A 163 -25.30 18.08 6.60
CA LYS A 163 -25.68 19.38 7.17
C LYS A 163 -24.51 20.34 7.12
N ASP A 164 -24.79 21.61 7.33
CA ASP A 164 -23.76 22.63 7.53
C ASP A 164 -22.83 22.23 8.68
N HIS A 165 -21.51 22.38 8.49
CA HIS A 165 -20.43 21.93 9.40
C HIS A 165 -20.21 20.41 9.50
N TYR A 166 -20.84 19.61 8.64
CA TYR A 166 -20.62 18.17 8.53
C TYR A 166 -19.91 17.87 7.20
N GLY A 167 -19.56 16.62 6.94
CA GLY A 167 -18.87 16.23 5.73
C GLY A 167 -18.86 14.72 5.56
N ALA A 168 -18.91 14.26 4.30
CA ALA A 168 -18.75 12.87 3.92
C ALA A 168 -17.61 12.75 2.92
N LEU A 169 -16.67 11.85 3.18
CA LEU A 169 -15.42 11.73 2.43
C LEU A 169 -14.89 10.29 2.42
N HIS A 170 -13.90 10.06 1.56
CA HIS A 170 -13.20 8.79 1.36
C HIS A 170 -14.18 7.65 1.03
N PRO A 171 -14.93 7.74 -0.09
CA PRO A 171 -15.84 6.68 -0.49
C PRO A 171 -15.09 5.49 -1.10
N HIS A 172 -15.45 4.26 -0.72
CA HIS A 172 -14.92 3.02 -1.29
C HIS A 172 -16.05 2.01 -1.55
N PHE A 173 -16.02 1.36 -2.71
CA PHE A 173 -16.89 0.22 -2.99
C PHE A 173 -16.32 -1.08 -2.39
N SER A 174 -17.20 -2.00 -2.00
CA SER A 174 -16.80 -3.38 -1.74
C SER A 174 -16.29 -4.06 -3.01
N PRO A 175 -15.47 -5.13 -2.92
CA PRO A 175 -14.92 -5.81 -4.10
C PRO A 175 -15.99 -6.37 -5.06
N ASP A 176 -17.18 -6.70 -4.55
CA ASP A 176 -18.33 -7.15 -5.32
C ASP A 176 -19.24 -6.00 -5.81
N GLY A 177 -18.98 -4.76 -5.38
CA GLY A 177 -19.75 -3.56 -5.72
C GLY A 177 -21.10 -3.45 -5.03
N THR A 178 -21.42 -4.32 -4.07
CA THR A 178 -22.75 -4.32 -3.42
C THR A 178 -22.84 -3.41 -2.20
N TYR A 179 -21.71 -2.90 -1.70
CA TYR A 179 -21.67 -1.94 -0.61
C TYR A 179 -20.87 -0.69 -0.99
N LEU A 180 -21.27 0.43 -0.39
CA LEU A 180 -20.52 1.67 -0.38
C LEU A 180 -20.17 2.05 1.07
N LEU A 181 -18.89 2.32 1.30
CA LEU A 181 -18.29 2.71 2.58
C LEU A 181 -17.81 4.16 2.50
N TRP A 182 -17.99 4.97 3.54
CA TRP A 182 -17.39 6.31 3.63
C TRP A 182 -17.19 6.75 5.08
N SER A 183 -16.34 7.75 5.28
CA SER A 183 -16.18 8.46 6.55
C SER A 183 -17.13 9.65 6.60
N GLU A 184 -17.80 9.86 7.73
CA GLU A 184 -18.69 11.01 7.91
C GLU A 184 -18.41 11.74 9.23
N ILE A 185 -18.27 13.06 9.15
CA ILE A 185 -18.25 13.94 10.31
C ILE A 185 -19.66 13.95 10.89
N ILE A 186 -19.82 13.52 12.14
CA ILE A 186 -21.13 13.37 12.82
C ILE A 186 -21.43 14.46 13.84
N SER A 187 -20.50 15.41 14.01
CA SER A 187 -20.65 16.52 14.94
C SER A 187 -20.15 17.82 14.34
N PRO A 188 -20.85 18.95 14.55
CA PRO A 188 -20.34 20.25 14.15
C PRO A 188 -19.31 20.79 15.18
N GLN A 189 -18.98 20.02 16.23
CA GLN A 189 -17.88 20.36 17.12
C GLN A 189 -16.56 19.86 16.53
N MET A 190 -15.63 20.79 16.28
CA MET A 190 -14.25 20.49 15.88
C MET A 190 -13.29 20.70 17.05
N ASP A 191 -13.36 19.82 18.03
CA ASP A 191 -12.41 19.71 19.14
C ASP A 191 -11.16 18.95 18.69
N LYS A 192 -10.18 19.72 18.17
CA LYS A 192 -8.94 19.25 17.53
C LYS A 192 -9.18 18.56 16.17
N ILE A 193 -9.75 17.35 16.19
CA ILE A 193 -9.85 16.46 15.02
C ILE A 193 -11.28 16.21 14.54
N GLY A 194 -12.29 16.66 15.31
CA GLY A 194 -13.71 16.44 15.01
C GLY A 194 -14.21 15.08 15.48
N HIS A 195 -15.48 14.79 15.28
CA HIS A 195 -16.09 13.49 15.64
C HIS A 195 -16.64 12.83 14.39
N TRP A 196 -16.20 11.60 14.18
CA TRP A 196 -16.43 10.89 12.93
C TRP A 196 -17.12 9.56 13.17
N ALA A 197 -17.71 9.02 12.12
CA ALA A 197 -18.18 7.65 12.09
C ALA A 197 -17.96 7.05 10.71
N ILE A 198 -17.85 5.73 10.69
CA ILE A 198 -17.88 4.95 9.47
C ILE A 198 -19.34 4.79 9.04
N LYS A 199 -19.60 4.96 7.76
CA LYS A 199 -20.90 4.74 7.14
C LYS A 199 -20.81 3.61 6.14
N LEU A 200 -21.77 2.69 6.19
CA LEU A 200 -21.83 1.53 5.31
C LEU A 200 -23.26 1.37 4.79
N ALA A 201 -23.42 1.34 3.48
CA ALA A 201 -24.73 1.26 2.83
C ALA A 201 -24.74 0.21 1.74
N ASP A 202 -25.93 -0.31 1.47
CA ASP A 202 -26.16 -1.22 0.35
C ASP A 202 -26.23 -0.37 -0.93
N PHE A 203 -25.50 -0.79 -1.96
CA PHE A 203 -25.42 -0.12 -3.24
C PHE A 203 -25.88 -1.05 -4.36
N SER A 204 -26.74 -0.54 -5.25
CA SER A 204 -27.20 -1.29 -6.41
C SER A 204 -27.31 -0.39 -7.64
N THR A 205 -27.05 -1.00 -8.79
CA THR A 205 -27.19 -0.39 -10.13
C THR A 205 -28.23 -1.11 -10.99
N GLU A 206 -28.75 -2.26 -10.56
CA GLU A 206 -29.60 -3.14 -11.37
C GLU A 206 -30.97 -2.51 -11.72
N ASN A 207 -31.56 -1.77 -10.78
CA ASN A 207 -32.87 -1.12 -10.92
C ASN A 207 -32.76 0.41 -10.87
N GLY A 208 -31.63 0.94 -11.35
CA GLY A 208 -31.20 2.30 -11.12
C GLY A 208 -30.23 2.39 -9.94
N LEU A 209 -29.68 3.59 -9.72
CA LEU A 209 -28.76 3.85 -8.62
C LEU A 209 -29.53 3.93 -7.31
N ILE A 210 -29.28 2.97 -6.43
CA ILE A 210 -29.93 2.86 -5.12
C ILE A 210 -28.83 2.84 -4.07
N LEU A 211 -28.96 3.72 -3.07
CA LEU A 211 -28.18 3.71 -1.84
C LEU A 211 -29.17 3.58 -0.67
N GLU A 212 -29.14 2.45 0.03
CA GLU A 212 -30.08 2.17 1.11
C GLU A 212 -29.45 1.45 2.30
N ASN A 213 -30.24 1.21 3.35
CA ASN A 213 -29.80 0.51 4.57
C ASN A 213 -28.52 1.09 5.18
N ILE A 214 -28.41 2.43 5.19
CA ILE A 214 -27.24 3.13 5.72
C ILE A 214 -27.06 2.82 7.21
N ARG A 215 -25.92 2.22 7.53
CA ARG A 215 -25.45 1.91 8.89
C ARG A 215 -24.41 2.94 9.32
N THR A 216 -24.40 3.29 10.60
CA THR A 216 -23.37 4.12 11.23
C THR A 216 -22.62 3.26 12.23
N LEU A 217 -21.29 3.17 12.09
CA LEU A 217 -20.40 2.32 12.86
C LEU A 217 -19.33 3.18 13.55
N GLN A 218 -19.10 2.93 14.85
CA GLN A 218 -18.05 3.57 15.64
C GLN A 218 -17.31 2.49 16.47
N PRO A 219 -16.56 1.60 15.80
CA PRO A 219 -15.81 0.53 16.46
C PRO A 219 -14.73 1.08 17.40
N GLY A 220 -14.45 0.41 18.52
CA GLY A 220 -13.29 0.73 19.36
C GLY A 220 -13.37 2.03 20.17
N ASN A 221 -14.51 2.74 20.16
CA ASN A 221 -14.69 4.04 20.86
C ASN A 221 -13.67 5.12 20.47
N LEU A 222 -13.28 5.16 19.19
CA LEU A 222 -12.43 6.20 18.65
C LEU A 222 -13.22 7.48 18.37
N GLN A 223 -12.51 8.60 18.27
CA GLN A 223 -13.04 9.92 17.95
C GLN A 223 -13.03 10.18 16.43
N LEU A 224 -11.97 9.76 15.73
CA LEU A 224 -11.82 9.87 14.28
C LEU A 224 -11.83 8.50 13.63
N TYR A 225 -12.45 8.40 12.45
CA TYR A 225 -12.44 7.24 11.57
C TYR A 225 -12.25 7.72 10.14
N GLU A 226 -11.18 7.28 9.50
CA GLU A 226 -10.93 7.47 8.09
C GLU A 226 -10.85 6.11 7.40
N VAL A 227 -11.84 5.76 6.58
CA VAL A 227 -11.85 4.47 5.87
C VAL A 227 -10.90 4.46 4.68
N HIS A 228 -10.29 3.29 4.42
CA HIS A 228 -9.38 3.06 3.29
C HIS A 228 -9.84 1.90 2.38
N GLY A 229 -10.95 1.23 2.73
CA GLY A 229 -11.59 0.21 1.89
C GLY A 229 -11.87 -1.10 2.60
N PHE A 230 -11.98 -2.16 1.80
CA PHE A 230 -12.36 -3.51 2.23
C PHE A 230 -11.20 -4.50 2.08
N SER A 231 -11.26 -5.60 2.84
CA SER A 231 -10.46 -6.79 2.53
C SER A 231 -10.85 -7.37 1.17
N PRO A 232 -9.96 -8.13 0.49
CA PRO A 232 -10.25 -8.69 -0.83
C PRO A 232 -11.48 -9.61 -0.89
N ASP A 233 -11.84 -10.25 0.23
CA ASP A 233 -13.04 -11.07 0.39
C ASP A 233 -14.30 -10.26 0.78
N GLY A 234 -14.15 -8.98 1.09
CA GLY A 234 -15.24 -8.09 1.52
C GLY A 234 -15.72 -8.32 2.95
N GLU A 235 -15.08 -9.17 3.75
CA GLU A 235 -15.52 -9.50 5.12
C GLU A 235 -15.06 -8.50 6.17
N LYS A 236 -14.01 -7.71 5.88
CA LYS A 236 -13.45 -6.70 6.77
C LYS A 236 -13.37 -5.34 6.10
N ILE A 237 -13.33 -4.30 6.93
CA ILE A 237 -12.96 -2.95 6.53
C ILE A 237 -11.65 -2.54 7.19
N LEU A 238 -10.89 -1.70 6.49
CA LEU A 238 -9.62 -1.12 6.92
C LEU A 238 -9.80 0.38 7.08
N PHE A 239 -9.33 0.94 8.19
CA PHE A 239 -9.48 2.36 8.50
C PHE A 239 -8.36 2.85 9.41
N SER A 240 -8.05 4.14 9.31
CA SER A 240 -7.27 4.85 10.32
C SER A 240 -8.20 5.44 11.38
N GLY A 241 -7.73 5.52 12.61
CA GLY A 241 -8.50 6.14 13.67
C GLY A 241 -7.63 6.75 14.76
N VAL A 242 -8.24 7.67 15.51
CA VAL A 242 -7.60 8.37 16.63
C VAL A 242 -8.50 8.25 17.85
N GLU A 243 -7.91 7.90 19.00
CA GLU A 243 -8.62 7.85 20.27
C GLU A 243 -9.11 9.23 20.73
N GLU A 244 -10.09 9.24 21.65
CA GLU A 244 -10.61 10.49 22.22
C GLU A 244 -9.49 11.30 22.92
N GLY A 245 -9.36 12.57 22.53
CA GLY A 245 -8.34 13.47 23.08
C GLY A 245 -6.97 13.39 22.42
N GLY A 246 -6.77 12.45 21.49
CA GLY A 246 -5.60 12.36 20.61
C GLY A 246 -5.47 13.55 19.66
N TYR A 247 -4.60 13.42 18.67
CA TYR A 247 -4.30 14.46 17.69
C TYR A 247 -4.00 13.83 16.32
N TYR A 248 -4.04 14.62 15.24
CA TYR A 248 -3.94 14.10 13.86
C TYR A 248 -2.71 13.22 13.60
N TYR A 249 -1.61 13.48 14.32
CA TYR A 249 -0.36 12.73 14.14
C TYR A 249 -0.36 11.34 14.79
N ASP A 250 -1.35 11.04 15.63
CA ASP A 250 -1.46 9.81 16.42
C ASP A 250 -2.55 8.91 15.80
N MET A 251 -2.55 8.83 14.47
CA MET A 251 -3.46 7.96 13.72
C MET A 251 -2.90 6.55 13.69
N GLU A 252 -3.78 5.60 13.99
CA GLU A 252 -3.45 4.18 14.00
C GLU A 252 -4.30 3.40 12.99
N ILE A 253 -3.76 2.31 12.45
CA ILE A 253 -4.45 1.43 11.51
C ILE A 253 -5.28 0.39 12.28
N TYR A 254 -6.53 0.21 11.84
CA TYR A 254 -7.46 -0.75 12.40
C TYR A 254 -8.14 -1.58 11.31
N THR A 255 -8.52 -2.80 11.67
CA THR A 255 -9.49 -3.59 10.91
C THR A 255 -10.75 -3.84 11.73
N MET A 256 -11.89 -3.91 11.06
CA MET A 256 -13.15 -4.35 11.65
C MET A 256 -13.76 -5.45 10.80
N ASP A 257 -14.13 -6.56 11.43
CA ASP A 257 -14.89 -7.65 10.84
C ASP A 257 -16.38 -7.27 10.77
N LEU A 258 -16.96 -7.31 9.57
CA LEU A 258 -18.33 -6.85 9.31
C LEU A 258 -19.40 -7.82 9.81
N HIS A 259 -19.05 -9.10 10.03
CA HIS A 259 -19.99 -10.10 10.50
C HIS A 259 -20.10 -10.11 12.03
N THR A 260 -18.96 -10.07 12.70
CA THR A 260 -18.84 -10.19 14.16
C THR A 260 -18.81 -8.83 14.86
N GLY A 261 -18.43 -7.77 14.14
CA GLY A 261 -18.14 -6.45 14.71
C GLY A 261 -16.82 -6.41 15.49
N GLY A 262 -15.99 -7.46 15.40
CA GLY A 262 -14.68 -7.53 16.04
C GLY A 262 -13.71 -6.51 15.45
N VAL A 263 -12.94 -5.85 16.32
CA VAL A 263 -12.00 -4.78 15.93
C VAL A 263 -10.60 -5.19 16.34
N THR A 264 -9.63 -4.99 15.46
CA THR A 264 -8.21 -5.21 15.74
C THR A 264 -7.43 -3.95 15.43
N GLN A 265 -6.75 -3.41 16.44
CA GLN A 265 -5.74 -2.36 16.26
C GLN A 265 -4.47 -3.01 15.72
N LEU A 266 -4.00 -2.55 14.57
CA LEU A 266 -2.86 -3.12 13.86
C LEU A 266 -1.56 -2.37 14.16
N THR A 267 -1.61 -1.05 14.36
CA THR A 267 -0.46 -0.22 14.79
C THR A 267 -0.75 0.42 16.15
N ASP A 268 0.30 0.67 16.93
CA ASP A 268 0.21 1.25 18.28
C ASP A 268 1.58 1.87 18.61
N ASN A 269 1.78 3.11 18.18
CA ASN A 269 3.00 3.89 18.34
C ASN A 269 2.64 5.38 18.58
N ASP A 270 3.54 6.32 18.30
CA ASP A 270 3.27 7.77 18.41
C ASP A 270 3.56 8.43 17.05
N GLU A 271 3.30 7.71 15.97
CA GLU A 271 3.66 8.05 14.60
C GLU A 271 2.40 8.19 13.74
N TRP A 272 2.53 8.89 12.63
CA TRP A 272 1.47 9.02 11.65
C TRP A 272 1.33 7.71 10.88
N ASP A 273 0.29 6.91 11.15
CA ASP A 273 -0.03 5.72 10.36
C ASP A 273 -1.38 5.88 9.61
N GLU A 274 -1.32 5.92 8.28
CA GLU A 274 -2.50 6.20 7.44
C GLU A 274 -2.49 5.47 6.09
N HIS A 275 -3.57 5.63 5.32
CA HIS A 275 -3.76 5.16 3.95
C HIS A 275 -3.41 3.69 3.77
N ALA A 276 -3.94 2.83 4.64
CA ALA A 276 -3.64 1.41 4.58
C ALA A 276 -4.49 0.70 3.51
N HIS A 277 -3.88 -0.12 2.66
CA HIS A 277 -4.57 -0.94 1.65
C HIS A 277 -4.06 -2.38 1.68
N PHE A 278 -4.94 -3.31 1.33
CA PHE A 278 -4.55 -4.71 1.11
C PHE A 278 -3.78 -4.85 -0.21
N ALA A 279 -2.63 -5.52 -0.14
CA ALA A 279 -1.94 -6.03 -1.32
C ALA A 279 -2.63 -7.31 -1.84
N GLY A 280 -2.34 -7.68 -3.09
CA GLY A 280 -2.96 -8.86 -3.73
C GLY A 280 -2.66 -10.21 -3.06
N ASP A 281 -1.70 -10.27 -2.15
CA ASP A 281 -1.35 -11.46 -1.37
C ASP A 281 -1.97 -11.47 0.05
N GLY A 282 -2.80 -10.48 0.38
CA GLY A 282 -3.49 -10.36 1.67
C GLY A 282 -2.69 -9.62 2.75
N ARG A 283 -1.43 -9.23 2.50
CA ARG A 283 -0.71 -8.32 3.39
C ARG A 283 -1.29 -6.91 3.33
N ILE A 284 -1.01 -6.12 4.35
CA ILE A 284 -1.44 -4.72 4.44
C ILE A 284 -0.22 -3.83 4.24
N VAL A 285 -0.33 -2.88 3.31
CA VAL A 285 0.64 -1.80 3.11
C VAL A 285 0.02 -0.50 3.59
N TRP A 286 0.80 0.36 4.23
CA TRP A 286 0.35 1.67 4.72
C TRP A 286 1.50 2.68 4.64
N VAL A 287 1.20 3.96 4.86
CA VAL A 287 2.22 5.01 4.96
C VAL A 287 2.46 5.33 6.43
N SER A 288 3.74 5.46 6.81
CA SER A 288 4.14 5.72 8.20
C SER A 288 5.22 6.78 8.32
N SER A 289 5.19 7.56 9.40
CA SER A 289 6.33 8.39 9.83
C SER A 289 7.38 7.62 10.64
N GLU A 290 7.13 6.35 10.97
CA GLU A 290 7.98 5.57 11.87
C GLU A 290 9.45 5.56 11.43
N GLY A 291 10.33 5.93 12.36
CA GLY A 291 11.77 6.02 12.12
C GLY A 291 12.22 7.20 11.26
N ILE A 292 11.37 8.21 11.04
CA ILE A 292 11.72 9.44 10.31
C ILE A 292 11.70 10.65 11.29
N PRO A 293 12.86 11.25 11.63
CA PRO A 293 12.89 12.42 12.50
C PRO A 293 12.14 13.64 11.93
N GLN A 294 11.09 14.07 12.61
CA GLN A 294 10.26 15.22 12.23
C GLN A 294 9.45 15.77 13.41
N PRO A 295 8.95 17.02 13.34
CA PRO A 295 8.02 17.55 14.33
C PRO A 295 6.67 16.82 14.23
N LYS A 296 6.09 16.47 15.38
CA LYS A 296 4.74 15.92 15.51
C LYS A 296 3.81 17.07 15.90
N GLY A 297 2.99 17.52 14.96
CA GLY A 297 2.08 18.65 15.17
C GLY A 297 0.83 18.20 15.93
N ASP A 298 0.36 18.99 16.89
CA ASP A 298 -0.85 18.68 17.69
C ASP A 298 -2.11 19.42 17.22
N SER A 299 -1.98 20.20 16.13
CA SER A 299 -3.05 20.97 15.50
C SER A 299 -3.04 20.83 13.97
N LEU A 300 -4.16 21.16 13.34
CA LEU A 300 -4.25 21.24 11.88
C LEU A 300 -3.25 22.27 11.32
N GLN A 301 -3.07 23.41 11.99
CA GLN A 301 -2.13 24.43 11.55
C GLN A 301 -0.68 23.94 11.59
N ASP A 302 -0.29 23.18 12.63
CA ASP A 302 1.05 22.62 12.73
C ASP A 302 1.29 21.54 11.68
N THR A 303 0.27 20.73 11.39
CA THR A 303 0.30 19.70 10.34
C THR A 303 0.44 20.33 8.96
N ILE A 304 -0.28 21.42 8.67
CA ILE A 304 -0.15 22.18 7.41
C ILE A 304 1.24 22.82 7.30
N ALA A 305 1.76 23.38 8.39
CA ALA A 305 3.09 24.00 8.40
C ALA A 305 4.24 22.98 8.31
N ASN A 306 4.02 21.77 8.81
CA ASN A 306 4.99 20.69 8.86
C ASN A 306 4.34 19.38 8.36
N PRO A 307 4.03 19.29 7.06
CA PRO A 307 3.37 18.11 6.51
C PRO A 307 4.24 16.87 6.70
N PRO A 308 3.65 15.70 7.03
CA PRO A 308 4.39 14.53 7.41
C PRO A 308 5.29 14.03 6.26
N LYS A 309 6.43 13.51 6.67
CA LYS A 309 7.36 12.75 5.83
C LYS A 309 7.06 11.28 6.08
N LEU A 310 6.81 10.56 5.00
CA LEU A 310 6.23 9.24 5.08
C LEU A 310 6.97 8.29 4.16
N ASP A 311 7.10 7.06 4.61
CA ASP A 311 7.54 5.93 3.79
C ASP A 311 6.48 4.81 3.88
N TYR A 312 6.42 3.95 2.86
CA TYR A 312 5.60 2.75 2.91
C TYR A 312 6.15 1.72 3.88
N TRP A 313 5.24 1.06 4.59
CA TRP A 313 5.44 -0.09 5.45
C TRP A 313 4.51 -1.22 5.06
N ILE A 314 4.85 -2.44 5.49
CA ILE A 314 4.06 -3.64 5.20
C ILE A 314 3.98 -4.56 6.41
N MET A 315 2.85 -5.25 6.57
CA MET A 315 2.57 -6.18 7.65
C MET A 315 1.68 -7.33 7.17
N ASN A 316 1.65 -8.40 7.96
CA ASN A 316 0.63 -9.43 7.80
C ASN A 316 -0.76 -8.89 8.15
N GLU A 317 -1.80 -9.54 7.66
CA GLU A 317 -3.21 -9.16 7.93
C GLU A 317 -3.53 -9.07 9.43
N ASP A 318 -2.88 -9.88 10.27
CA ASP A 318 -3.06 -9.88 11.73
C ASP A 318 -2.24 -8.80 12.47
N GLY A 319 -1.53 -7.93 11.72
CA GLY A 319 -0.67 -6.88 12.25
C GLY A 319 0.72 -7.34 12.66
N SER A 320 1.05 -8.63 12.51
CA SER A 320 2.39 -9.15 12.79
C SER A 320 3.37 -8.84 11.65
N HIS A 321 4.67 -9.00 11.92
CA HIS A 321 5.74 -8.87 10.92
C HIS A 321 5.77 -7.52 10.18
N LYS A 322 5.71 -6.41 10.94
CA LYS A 322 5.87 -5.06 10.39
C LYS A 322 7.31 -4.80 9.96
N TYR A 323 7.50 -4.25 8.77
CA TYR A 323 8.79 -3.71 8.34
C TYR A 323 8.62 -2.60 7.29
N ARG A 324 9.60 -1.69 7.26
CA ARG A 324 9.65 -0.58 6.31
C ARG A 324 9.89 -1.10 4.90
N LEU A 325 9.01 -0.75 3.97
CA LEU A 325 9.01 -1.24 2.59
C LEU A 325 9.77 -0.32 1.63
N SER A 326 9.74 0.99 1.89
CA SER A 326 10.41 2.02 1.06
C SER A 326 11.29 2.94 1.87
N GLY A 327 12.23 3.60 1.21
CA GLY A 327 13.22 4.52 1.79
C GLY A 327 13.18 5.91 1.18
N PHE A 328 12.01 6.44 0.79
CA PHE A 328 11.92 7.76 0.16
C PHE A 328 12.53 8.88 1.01
N ASN A 329 12.50 8.71 2.33
CA ASN A 329 13.10 9.63 3.31
C ASN A 329 14.35 9.06 4.00
N HIS A 330 14.93 7.97 3.49
CA HIS A 330 16.14 7.33 4.02
C HIS A 330 17.36 7.60 3.13
N LEU A 331 18.39 8.28 3.65
CA LEU A 331 19.53 8.78 2.85
C LEU A 331 20.25 7.72 2.00
N ASP A 332 20.33 6.49 2.49
CA ASP A 332 21.03 5.40 1.81
C ASP A 332 20.15 4.60 0.84
N ALA A 333 18.86 4.94 0.71
CA ALA A 333 17.95 4.24 -0.19
C ALA A 333 18.15 4.66 -1.65
N PRO A 334 18.07 3.72 -2.62
CA PRO A 334 18.21 4.04 -4.05
C PRO A 334 17.22 5.08 -4.58
N GLU A 335 16.01 5.09 -4.04
CA GLU A 335 14.91 5.98 -4.42
C GLU A 335 14.86 7.30 -3.63
N TYR A 336 15.81 7.53 -2.72
CA TYR A 336 15.89 8.78 -1.96
C TYR A 336 16.09 9.98 -2.89
N VAL A 337 15.26 11.02 -2.71
CA VAL A 337 15.41 12.29 -3.42
C VAL A 337 15.50 13.44 -2.44
N ALA A 338 16.63 14.14 -2.44
CA ALA A 338 16.83 15.34 -1.63
C ALA A 338 16.02 16.53 -2.21
N VAL A 339 14.79 16.70 -1.72
CA VAL A 339 13.92 17.85 -2.05
C VAL A 339 13.55 18.64 -0.79
N PRO A 340 13.43 19.99 -0.87
CA PRO A 340 12.88 20.79 0.23
C PRO A 340 11.47 20.32 0.57
N GLY A 341 11.15 20.14 1.86
CA GLY A 341 9.84 19.61 2.28
C GLY A 341 9.74 18.07 2.26
N SER A 342 10.80 17.38 1.81
CA SER A 342 10.94 15.91 1.80
C SER A 342 9.83 15.20 1.00
N ILE A 343 9.71 13.87 1.14
CA ILE A 343 8.66 13.10 0.47
C ILE A 343 7.51 12.84 1.45
N GLY A 344 6.32 13.30 1.08
CA GLY A 344 5.07 12.86 1.69
C GLY A 344 4.39 11.83 0.79
N LEU A 345 3.64 10.93 1.39
CA LEU A 345 2.86 9.91 0.68
C LEU A 345 1.40 10.04 1.08
N GLY A 346 0.50 9.61 0.21
CA GLY A 346 -0.93 9.60 0.51
C GLY A 346 -1.58 8.36 -0.07
N ASP A 347 -2.89 8.48 -0.29
CA ASP A 347 -3.75 7.53 -1.00
C ASP A 347 -3.07 6.84 -2.20
N PHE A 348 -3.30 5.55 -2.33
CA PHE A 348 -2.71 4.70 -3.36
C PHE A 348 -3.61 3.51 -3.69
N ASP A 349 -3.40 2.90 -4.84
CA ASP A 349 -4.18 1.74 -5.28
C ASP A 349 -3.30 0.72 -6.00
N TRP A 350 -3.67 -0.56 -5.88
CA TRP A 350 -2.92 -1.67 -6.46
C TRP A 350 -3.42 -2.01 -7.86
N GLY A 351 -2.52 -2.06 -8.81
CA GLY A 351 -2.78 -2.60 -10.13
C GLY A 351 -2.89 -4.13 -10.12
N PRO A 352 -3.56 -4.71 -11.13
CA PRO A 352 -3.70 -6.16 -11.28
C PRO A 352 -2.37 -6.88 -11.55
N ASP A 353 -1.30 -6.15 -11.85
CA ASP A 353 0.04 -6.66 -12.10
C ASP A 353 0.99 -6.52 -10.90
N GLY A 354 0.47 -6.11 -9.74
CA GLY A 354 1.25 -5.92 -8.52
C GLY A 354 2.06 -4.63 -8.48
N ARG A 355 1.88 -3.71 -9.43
CA ARG A 355 2.38 -2.34 -9.32
C ARG A 355 1.38 -1.49 -8.55
N MET A 356 1.85 -0.38 -8.00
CA MET A 356 1.04 0.52 -7.18
C MET A 356 1.00 1.91 -7.81
N VAL A 357 -0.18 2.48 -7.99
CA VAL A 357 -0.33 3.91 -8.30
C VAL A 357 -0.51 4.66 -6.99
N ALA A 358 0.18 5.78 -6.81
CA ALA A 358 0.16 6.50 -5.54
C ALA A 358 0.22 8.01 -5.71
N LYS A 359 -0.49 8.71 -4.82
CA LYS A 359 -0.26 10.11 -4.54
C LYS A 359 1.08 10.28 -3.80
N MET A 360 1.92 11.18 -4.30
CA MET A 360 3.18 11.53 -3.67
C MET A 360 3.37 13.05 -3.68
N ARG A 361 3.69 13.61 -2.51
CA ARG A 361 4.16 14.99 -2.39
C ARG A 361 5.69 15.00 -2.49
N ARG A 362 6.22 15.47 -3.63
CA ARG A 362 7.64 15.64 -3.86
C ARG A 362 8.04 17.08 -3.52
N GLY A 363 8.38 17.28 -2.25
CA GLY A 363 8.63 18.60 -1.70
C GLY A 363 7.35 19.41 -1.53
N TYR A 364 7.06 20.32 -2.46
CA TYR A 364 5.82 21.12 -2.46
C TYR A 364 4.93 20.86 -3.68
N GLU A 365 5.32 19.90 -4.53
CA GLU A 365 4.57 19.52 -5.72
C GLU A 365 3.91 18.16 -5.46
N GLU A 366 2.62 18.05 -5.78
CA GLU A 366 1.87 16.80 -5.75
C GLU A 366 2.05 16.10 -7.10
N VAL A 367 2.34 14.80 -7.07
CA VAL A 367 2.53 13.97 -8.27
C VAL A 367 1.86 12.62 -8.07
N ILE A 368 1.42 12.02 -9.17
CA ILE A 368 1.02 10.62 -9.20
C ILE A 368 2.18 9.81 -9.73
N VAL A 369 2.57 8.78 -8.99
CA VAL A 369 3.64 7.87 -9.34
C VAL A 369 3.13 6.45 -9.51
N LEU A 370 3.78 5.71 -10.42
CA LEU A 370 3.70 4.27 -10.51
C LEU A 370 4.94 3.67 -9.83
N ILE A 371 4.72 2.84 -8.82
CA ILE A 371 5.78 2.22 -8.02
C ILE A 371 5.76 0.71 -8.24
N GLU A 372 6.94 0.14 -8.45
CA GLU A 372 7.15 -1.29 -8.53
C GLU A 372 7.91 -1.75 -7.28
N PHE A 373 7.40 -2.78 -6.60
CA PHE A 373 8.04 -3.36 -5.42
C PHE A 373 8.46 -4.81 -5.67
N ASP A 374 9.56 -5.22 -5.04
CA ASP A 374 9.94 -6.62 -4.88
C ASP A 374 9.55 -7.08 -3.46
N LEU A 375 8.28 -7.46 -3.29
CA LEU A 375 7.72 -7.82 -1.98
C LEU A 375 8.23 -9.17 -1.42
N GLU A 376 8.98 -9.93 -2.22
CA GLU A 376 9.57 -11.22 -1.86
C GLU A 376 11.00 -11.06 -1.28
N ARG A 377 11.68 -9.95 -1.57
CA ARG A 377 13.05 -9.69 -1.08
C ARG A 377 13.20 -9.61 0.44
N GLY A 378 12.13 -9.27 1.16
CA GLY A 378 12.11 -9.21 2.63
C GLY A 378 11.98 -10.58 3.30
N ILE A 379 11.57 -11.61 2.56
CA ILE A 379 11.55 -12.99 3.06
C ILE A 379 12.96 -13.52 2.88
N GLY A 380 13.80 -13.32 3.90
CA GLY A 380 15.19 -13.75 3.93
C GLY A 380 15.36 -15.08 3.18
N MET A 381 16.06 -15.02 2.06
CA MET A 381 16.35 -16.16 1.21
C MET A 381 16.98 -17.23 2.10
N CYS A 382 16.19 -18.20 2.54
CA CYS A 382 16.69 -19.37 3.26
C CYS A 382 17.59 -20.11 2.27
N CYS A 383 18.87 -19.74 2.27
CA CYS A 383 19.94 -20.47 1.65
C CYS A 383 19.81 -21.94 2.06
N PHE A 384 19.65 -22.80 1.05
CA PHE A 384 19.88 -24.24 1.10
C PHE A 384 19.02 -25.05 2.09
N CYS A 385 17.82 -25.43 1.65
CA CYS A 385 17.36 -26.80 1.88
C CYS A 385 17.88 -27.69 0.73
N THR A 386 19.17 -28.01 0.75
CA THR A 386 19.60 -29.29 0.18
C THR A 386 18.86 -30.37 0.96
N MET A 387 17.97 -31.11 0.31
CA MET A 387 17.38 -32.31 0.87
C MET A 387 18.51 -33.26 1.29
N GLY A 388 18.84 -33.24 2.58
CA GLY A 388 19.63 -34.27 3.22
C GLY A 388 18.83 -35.56 3.18
N TYR A 389 19.12 -36.41 2.20
CA TYR A 389 18.67 -37.79 2.21
C TYR A 389 19.20 -38.46 3.48
N TYR A 390 18.29 -38.81 4.38
CA TYR A 390 18.54 -39.72 5.49
C TYR A 390 19.05 -41.06 4.92
N GLY A 391 20.33 -41.34 5.16
CA GLY A 391 20.92 -42.63 4.88
C GLY A 391 20.37 -43.70 5.81
N HIS A 392 19.44 -44.51 5.31
CA HIS A 392 19.23 -45.85 5.84
C HIS A 392 20.19 -46.81 5.14
N SER A 393 21.09 -47.35 5.94
CA SER A 393 22.00 -48.44 5.62
C SER A 393 21.24 -49.73 5.33
N LEU A 394 21.42 -50.28 4.11
CA LEU A 394 21.49 -51.72 3.89
C LEU A 394 22.50 -52.01 2.76
N PRO A 395 23.22 -53.14 2.83
CA PRO A 395 24.45 -53.37 2.09
C PRO A 395 24.18 -54.12 0.79
N LEU A 396 24.84 -53.72 -0.30
CA LEU A 396 25.52 -54.59 -1.27
C LEU A 396 26.00 -53.72 -2.43
N GLY A 397 27.29 -53.86 -2.72
CA GLY A 397 28.03 -52.94 -3.59
C GLY A 397 27.64 -52.99 -5.06
N ILE A 398 28.03 -51.94 -5.77
CA ILE A 398 28.95 -51.96 -6.91
C ILE A 398 29.33 -50.49 -7.17
N THR A 399 30.63 -50.21 -7.11
CA THR A 399 31.22 -48.94 -7.52
C THR A 399 31.34 -48.95 -9.05
N ILE A 400 30.77 -47.97 -9.76
CA ILE A 400 31.30 -47.53 -11.07
C ILE A 400 31.28 -46.01 -11.11
N LEU A 401 32.50 -45.46 -11.18
CA LEU A 401 32.84 -44.08 -11.54
C LEU A 401 32.51 -43.82 -13.01
N GLY A 402 32.07 -42.61 -13.36
CA GLY A 402 32.00 -42.19 -14.76
C GLY A 402 31.49 -40.78 -14.98
N TYR A 403 32.41 -39.83 -15.06
CA TYR A 403 32.24 -38.52 -15.70
C TYR A 403 32.24 -38.64 -17.24
N TRP A 404 31.71 -37.60 -17.91
CA TRP A 404 31.94 -37.11 -19.29
C TRP A 404 30.93 -37.43 -20.43
N SER A 405 30.34 -36.32 -20.91
CA SER A 405 30.21 -35.83 -22.31
C SER A 405 29.26 -36.45 -23.35
N LEU A 406 28.38 -35.56 -23.84
CA LEU A 406 28.04 -35.22 -25.24
C LEU A 406 27.66 -36.33 -26.27
N ALA A 407 26.38 -36.23 -26.68
CA ALA A 407 25.87 -36.21 -28.06
C ALA A 407 25.88 -37.47 -28.98
N TYR A 408 24.69 -37.67 -29.59
CA TYR A 408 24.39 -38.11 -30.97
C TYR A 408 23.83 -39.54 -31.27
N ILE A 409 22.64 -39.51 -31.91
CA ILE A 409 22.02 -40.41 -32.93
C ILE A 409 21.33 -41.71 -32.49
N SER A 410 19.98 -41.71 -32.51
CA SER A 410 19.11 -42.56 -33.38
C SER A 410 17.80 -42.98 -32.72
N LEU A 411 16.66 -42.39 -33.10
CA LEU A 411 15.48 -43.13 -33.56
C LEU A 411 14.46 -42.18 -34.21
N ILE A 412 14.46 -42.16 -35.55
CA ILE A 412 13.37 -41.57 -36.34
C ILE A 412 12.40 -42.72 -36.69
N VAL A 413 11.12 -42.38 -36.79
CA VAL A 413 10.05 -43.09 -37.51
C VAL A 413 9.38 -44.26 -36.76
N TYR A 414 8.44 -43.92 -35.85
CA TYR A 414 7.32 -44.82 -35.53
C TYR A 414 5.94 -44.19 -35.79
N ILE A 415 5.88 -43.03 -36.44
CA ILE A 415 4.62 -42.44 -36.90
C ILE A 415 4.80 -42.12 -38.37
N LEU A 416 4.54 -43.11 -39.22
CA LEU A 416 4.06 -43.04 -40.61
C LEU A 416 4.38 -44.36 -41.32
N GLN A 417 3.63 -45.43 -41.03
CA GLN A 417 3.35 -46.54 -41.96
C GLN A 417 2.38 -47.54 -41.32
N ASN A 418 1.08 -47.28 -41.45
CA ASN A 418 0.09 -48.31 -41.82
C ASN A 418 -1.32 -47.73 -41.84
N ARG A 419 -1.73 -47.21 -43.01
CA ARG A 419 -2.78 -47.83 -43.86
C ARG A 419 -3.34 -46.78 -44.82
N THR A 420 -2.86 -46.82 -46.06
CA THR A 420 -3.64 -46.46 -47.24
C THR A 420 -3.55 -47.61 -48.23
N GLN A 421 -4.71 -48.19 -48.55
CA GLN A 421 -5.18 -48.59 -49.90
C GLN A 421 -5.94 -49.92 -49.93
N SER A 422 -7.22 -49.78 -50.26
CA SER A 422 -8.12 -50.70 -50.97
C SER A 422 -9.44 -49.92 -51.07
N LEU A 423 -10.08 -49.63 -52.20
CA LEU A 423 -9.98 -50.11 -53.58
C LEU A 423 -10.71 -49.11 -54.50
N TYR A 424 -10.41 -49.24 -55.79
CA TYR A 424 -10.88 -48.51 -56.97
C TYR A 424 -12.40 -48.31 -57.12
N GLY A 425 -12.78 -47.10 -57.57
CA GLY A 425 -13.36 -46.82 -58.89
C GLY A 425 -14.77 -47.33 -59.27
N SER A 426 -15.69 -46.41 -59.60
CA SER A 426 -16.26 -46.24 -60.96
C SER A 426 -17.37 -45.19 -60.98
N LEU A 427 -17.36 -44.37 -62.05
CA LEU A 427 -18.43 -43.61 -62.72
C LEU A 427 -19.85 -43.77 -62.13
N HIS A 428 -20.61 -42.70 -61.88
CA HIS A 428 -21.25 -41.86 -62.90
C HIS A 428 -21.80 -40.57 -62.28
#